data_AF-A0A7Z7BW97-F1
#
_entry.id   AF-A0A7Z7BW97-F1
#
_cell.length_a   1.000
_cell.length_b   1.000
_cell.length_c   1.000
_cell.angle_alpha   90.00
_cell.angle_beta   90.00
_cell.angle_gamma   90.00
#
_symmetry.space_group_name_H-M   'P 1'
#
loop_
_entity.id
_entity.type
_entity.pdbx_description
1 polymer ?
#
loop_
_entity_poly.entity_id
_entity_poly.type
_entity_poly.pdbx_seq_one_letter_code
_entity_poly.pdbx_strand_id
1 'polypeptide(L)'
;MRFTTPREKTIVIVVLLAVTLVLVLLFDALHSEPASIVLTVLQTLGWYLVTRVFRGQGEPVAAARPWWRMTNRPLLSGVLAAGYGLLAIVNIVLSFAGFGSLSGTVSILAELALASLFALSYLRLSSVARATA
;
A
#
# COMPACT_ATOMS: atom_id res chain seq x y z
N MET A 1 -11.20 -11.66 -13.41
CA MET A 1 -11.12 -12.42 -12.14
C MET A 1 -11.16 -11.43 -10.98
N ARG A 2 -12.06 -11.58 -9.99
CA ARG A 2 -12.14 -10.66 -8.83
C ARG A 2 -12.22 -11.44 -7.53
N PHE A 3 -11.30 -11.16 -6.62
CA PHE A 3 -11.20 -11.82 -5.32
C PHE A 3 -12.22 -11.24 -4.35
N THR A 4 -13.22 -12.04 -3.97
CA THR A 4 -14.30 -11.63 -3.06
C THR A 4 -14.11 -12.21 -1.67
N THR A 5 -13.54 -13.40 -1.57
CA THR A 5 -13.32 -14.09 -0.30
C THR A 5 -12.12 -13.50 0.47
N PRO A 6 -12.18 -13.42 1.81
CA PRO A 6 -11.03 -12.97 2.61
C PRO A 6 -9.79 -13.86 2.41
N ARG A 7 -10.00 -15.17 2.22
CA ARG A 7 -8.92 -16.14 2.01
C ARG A 7 -8.13 -15.84 0.74
N GLU A 8 -8.80 -15.66 -0.40
CA GLU A 8 -8.14 -15.34 -1.66
C GLU A 8 -7.34 -14.03 -1.58
N LYS A 9 -7.94 -12.98 -0.99
CA LYS A 9 -7.27 -11.69 -0.82
C LYS A 9 -6.01 -11.81 0.01
N THR A 10 -6.08 -12.60 1.10
CA THR A 10 -4.95 -12.86 1.98
C THR A 10 -3.85 -13.59 1.24
N ILE A 11 -4.18 -14.63 0.46
CA ILE A 11 -3.19 -15.37 -0.35
C ILE A 11 -2.50 -14.42 -1.34
N VAL A 12 -3.25 -13.58 -2.05
CA VAL A 12 -2.69 -12.62 -3.00
C VAL A 12 -1.75 -11.64 -2.29
N ILE A 13 -2.15 -11.07 -1.15
CA ILE A 13 -1.30 -10.17 -0.37
C ILE A 13 -0.02 -10.88 0.08
N VAL A 14 -0.13 -12.08 0.65
CA VAL A 14 1.02 -12.85 1.15
C VAL A 14 1.98 -13.18 0.03
N VAL A 15 1.49 -13.63 -1.13
CA VAL A 15 2.33 -13.92 -2.30
C VAL A 15 3.02 -12.66 -2.80
N LEU A 16 2.31 -11.54 -2.91
CA LEU A 16 2.90 -10.27 -3.33
C LEU A 16 4.00 -9.79 -2.36
N LEU A 17 3.78 -9.93 -1.05
CA LEU A 17 4.76 -9.58 -0.04
C LEU A 17 5.98 -10.51 -0.08
N ALA A 18 5.78 -11.82 -0.26
CA ALA A 18 6.87 -12.78 -0.38
C ALA A 18 7.74 -12.50 -1.63
N VAL A 19 7.11 -12.29 -2.78
CA VAL A 19 7.81 -11.92 -4.02
C VAL A 19 8.56 -10.60 -3.85
N THR A 20 7.92 -9.61 -3.22
CA THR A 20 8.53 -8.31 -2.89
C THR A 20 9.79 -8.48 -2.06
N LEU A 21 9.71 -9.24 -0.96
CA LEU A 21 10.84 -9.46 -0.07
C LEU A 21 12.01 -10.11 -0.81
N VAL A 22 11.74 -11.14 -1.61
CA VAL A 22 12.78 -11.82 -2.41
C VAL A 22 13.45 -10.86 -3.40
N LEU A 23 12.66 -10.06 -4.13
CA LEU A 23 13.20 -9.13 -5.12
C LEU A 23 13.98 -7.97 -4.48
N VAL A 24 13.54 -7.48 -3.31
CA VAL A 24 14.29 -6.47 -2.55
C VAL A 24 15.66 -7.01 -2.15
N LEU A 25 15.70 -8.20 -1.53
CA LEU A 25 16.97 -8.82 -1.11
C LEU A 25 17.89 -9.11 -2.31
N LEU A 26 17.31 -9.54 -3.43
CA LEU A 26 18.07 -9.78 -4.66
C LEU A 26 18.70 -8.50 -5.22
N PHE A 27 17.92 -7.43 -5.37
CA PHE A 27 18.42 -6.18 -5.94
C PHE A 27 19.40 -5.45 -5.02
N ASP A 28 19.23 -5.61 -3.71
CA ASP A 28 20.21 -5.17 -2.72
C ASP A 28 21.54 -5.94 -2.85
N ALA A 29 21.49 -7.28 -2.93
CA ALA A 29 22.70 -8.09 -3.16
C ALA A 29 23.42 -7.74 -4.47
N LEU A 30 22.66 -7.37 -5.51
CA LEU A 30 23.19 -6.91 -6.80
C LEU A 30 23.59 -5.43 -6.81
N HIS A 31 23.41 -4.69 -5.71
CA HIS A 31 23.68 -3.25 -5.58
C HIS A 31 23.04 -2.40 -6.69
N SER A 32 21.86 -2.81 -7.17
CA SER A 32 21.22 -2.24 -8.35
C SER A 32 20.10 -1.26 -7.97
N GLU A 33 20.48 -0.01 -7.73
CA GLU A 33 19.52 1.07 -7.44
C GLU A 33 18.39 1.23 -8.47
N PRO A 34 18.64 1.21 -9.79
CA PRO A 34 17.57 1.37 -10.78
C PRO A 34 16.51 0.27 -10.68
N ALA A 35 16.94 -0.97 -10.42
CA ALA A 35 16.02 -2.10 -10.25
C ALA A 35 15.16 -1.93 -8.99
N SER A 36 15.75 -1.49 -7.87
CA SER A 36 15.03 -1.20 -6.63
C SER A 36 14.01 -0.07 -6.80
N ILE A 37 14.34 0.97 -7.57
CA ILE A 37 13.42 2.06 -7.90
C ILE A 37 12.24 1.55 -8.73
N VAL A 38 12.51 0.81 -9.81
CA VAL A 38 11.47 0.23 -10.67
C VAL A 38 10.55 -0.68 -9.86
N LEU A 39 11.13 -1.54 -9.01
CA LEU A 39 10.39 -2.42 -8.13
C LEU A 39 9.45 -1.64 -7.19
N THR A 40 9.95 -0.58 -6.57
CA THR A 40 9.16 0.29 -5.66
C THR A 40 7.97 0.91 -6.39
N VAL A 41 8.19 1.43 -7.60
CA VAL A 41 7.11 2.00 -8.43
C VAL A 41 6.07 0.93 -8.77
N LEU A 42 6.52 -0.24 -9.24
CA LEU A 42 5.62 -1.35 -9.59
C LEU A 42 4.83 -1.86 -8.38
N GLN A 43 5.44 -1.92 -7.19
CA GLN A 43 4.76 -2.32 -5.97
C GLN A 43 3.71 -1.29 -5.53
N THR A 44 4.03 0.00 -5.62
CA THR A 44 3.09 1.08 -5.29
C THR A 44 1.87 1.03 -6.20
N LEU A 45 2.10 0.87 -7.51
CA LEU A 45 1.04 0.69 -8.51
C LEU A 45 0.27 -0.61 -8.27
N GLY A 46 0.96 -1.70 -7.94
CA GLY A 46 0.36 -3.00 -7.62
C GLY A 46 -0.59 -2.90 -6.41
N TRP A 47 -0.15 -2.26 -5.32
CA TRP A 47 -0.97 -1.99 -4.15
C TRP A 47 -2.20 -1.17 -4.50
N TYR A 48 -2.02 -0.09 -5.26
CA TYR A 48 -3.15 0.70 -5.75
C TYR A 48 -4.12 -0.18 -6.54
N LEU A 49 -3.67 -0.91 -7.57
CA LEU A 49 -4.54 -1.76 -8.39
C LEU A 49 -5.24 -2.85 -7.59
N VAL A 50 -4.54 -3.54 -6.68
CA VAL A 50 -5.11 -4.58 -5.82
C VAL A 50 -6.28 -4.05 -4.99
N THR A 51 -6.15 -2.85 -4.42
CA THR A 51 -7.24 -2.21 -3.65
C THR A 51 -8.48 -1.90 -4.51
N ARG A 52 -8.31 -1.71 -5.82
CA ARG A 52 -9.40 -1.48 -6.79
C ARG A 52 -10.07 -2.79 -7.22
N VAL A 53 -9.32 -3.88 -7.25
CA VAL A 53 -9.81 -5.22 -7.64
C VAL A 53 -10.52 -5.90 -6.47
N PHE A 54 -10.03 -5.73 -5.24
CA PHE A 54 -10.64 -6.32 -4.04
C PHE A 54 -11.97 -5.64 -3.70
N ARG A 55 -13.07 -6.41 -3.80
CA ARG A 55 -14.43 -5.94 -3.50
C ARG A 55 -14.95 -6.51 -2.18
N GLY A 56 -15.73 -5.73 -1.45
CA GLY A 56 -16.42 -6.21 -0.25
C GLY A 56 -17.51 -7.22 -0.61
N GLN A 57 -17.92 -8.04 0.36
CA GLN A 57 -19.12 -8.87 0.18
C GLN A 57 -20.34 -7.95 0.02
N GLY A 58 -21.12 -8.16 -1.03
CA GLY A 58 -22.32 -7.36 -1.36
C GLY A 58 -22.07 -6.01 -2.01
N GLU A 59 -20.82 -5.61 -2.31
CA GLU A 59 -20.55 -4.33 -2.97
C GLU A 59 -20.93 -4.39 -4.46
N PRO A 60 -21.80 -3.48 -4.98
CA PRO A 60 -22.21 -3.49 -6.38
C PRO A 60 -21.00 -3.46 -7.31
N VAL A 61 -20.90 -4.50 -8.14
CA VAL A 61 -19.71 -4.74 -8.98
C VAL A 61 -19.63 -3.74 -10.15
N ALA A 62 -20.78 -3.27 -10.62
CA ALA A 62 -20.93 -2.38 -11.77
C ALA A 62 -20.53 -0.92 -11.48
N ALA A 63 -20.70 -0.45 -10.24
CA ALA A 63 -20.34 0.92 -9.90
C ALA A 63 -18.81 1.10 -9.81
N ALA A 64 -18.30 2.10 -10.52
CA ALA A 64 -16.93 2.55 -10.36
C ALA A 64 -16.75 3.01 -8.90
N ARG A 65 -15.81 2.38 -8.19
CA ARG A 65 -15.53 2.76 -6.80
C ARG A 65 -14.89 4.16 -6.81
N PRO A 66 -15.27 5.07 -5.90
CA PRO A 66 -14.59 6.35 -5.80
C PRO A 66 -13.07 6.17 -5.69
N TRP A 67 -12.28 6.97 -6.41
CA TRP A 67 -10.83 6.79 -6.52
C TRP A 67 -10.13 6.80 -5.14
N TRP A 68 -10.66 7.56 -4.19
CA TRP A 68 -10.15 7.69 -2.82
C TRP A 68 -10.40 6.46 -1.94
N ARG A 69 -11.30 5.55 -2.32
CA ARG A 69 -11.72 4.43 -1.47
C ARG A 69 -10.81 3.22 -1.65
N MET A 70 -9.67 3.23 -0.95
CA MET A 70 -8.71 2.12 -0.96
C MET A 70 -9.29 0.85 -0.34
N THR A 71 -9.95 0.94 0.81
CA THR A 71 -10.58 -0.23 1.45
C THR A 71 -12.06 -0.01 1.69
N ASN A 72 -12.75 -1.04 2.19
CA ASN A 72 -14.14 -0.93 2.64
C ASN A 72 -14.30 -0.75 4.15
N ARG A 73 -13.22 -0.84 4.93
CA ARG A 73 -13.28 -0.81 6.39
C ARG A 73 -12.43 0.36 6.87
N PRO A 74 -13.02 1.35 7.58
CA PRO A 74 -12.27 2.51 8.06
C PRO A 74 -11.07 2.08 8.90
N LEU A 75 -11.27 1.20 9.88
CA LEU A 75 -10.18 0.71 10.73
C LEU A 75 -9.01 0.09 9.94
N LEU A 76 -9.29 -0.68 8.87
CA LEU A 76 -8.23 -1.26 8.04
C LEU A 76 -7.44 -0.18 7.30
N SER A 77 -8.14 0.81 6.71
CA SER A 77 -7.47 1.96 6.09
C SER A 77 -6.63 2.74 7.10
N GLY A 78 -7.11 2.91 8.34
CA GLY A 78 -6.36 3.59 9.41
C GLY A 78 -5.08 2.85 9.80
N VAL A 79 -5.16 1.53 9.99
CA VAL A 79 -4.00 0.69 10.30
C VAL A 79 -2.96 0.72 9.19
N LEU A 80 -3.39 0.61 7.92
CA LEU A 80 -2.47 0.68 6.78
C LEU A 80 -1.84 2.06 6.64
N ALA A 81 -2.60 3.14 6.86
CA ALA A 81 -2.06 4.49 6.86
C ALA A 81 -0.98 4.67 7.93
N ALA A 82 -1.23 4.20 9.15
CA ALA A 82 -0.26 4.25 10.24
C ALA A 82 0.98 3.39 9.96
N GLY A 83 0.78 2.19 9.42
CA GLY A 83 1.87 1.27 9.08
C GLY A 83 2.84 1.86 8.04
N TYR A 84 2.31 2.35 6.92
CA TYR A 84 3.13 3.01 5.89
C TYR A 84 3.73 4.34 6.37
N GLY A 85 2.98 5.11 7.18
CA GLY A 85 3.49 6.36 7.77
C GLY A 85 4.66 6.10 8.72
N LEU A 86 4.57 5.08 9.57
CA LEU A 86 5.66 4.67 10.46
C LEU A 86 6.88 4.20 9.67
N LEU A 87 6.67 3.40 8.62
CA LEU A 87 7.75 2.93 7.76
C LEU A 87 8.49 4.11 7.10
N ALA A 88 7.75 5.09 6.58
CA ALA A 88 8.33 6.31 6.02
C ALA A 88 9.17 7.06 7.05
N ILE A 89 8.69 7.22 8.28
CA ILE A 89 9.44 7.88 9.37
C ILE A 89 10.75 7.12 9.65
N VAL A 90 10.69 5.79 9.77
CA VAL A 90 11.88 4.96 10.01
C VAL A 90 12.89 5.14 8.88
N ASN A 91 12.46 5.06 7.63
CA ASN A 91 13.34 5.24 6.47
C ASN A 91 13.93 6.66 6.39
N ILE A 92 13.16 7.69 6.73
CA ILE A 92 13.67 9.07 6.83
C ILE A 92 14.78 9.16 7.88
N VAL A 93 14.56 8.60 9.08
CA VAL A 93 15.56 8.61 10.16
C VAL A 93 16.83 7.87 9.74
N LEU A 94 16.70 6.69 9.12
CA LEU A 94 17.85 5.92 8.62
C LEU A 94 18.61 6.68 7.52
N SER A 95 17.90 7.38 6.63
CA SER A 95 18.52 8.20 5.60
C SER A 95 19.39 9.32 6.22
N PHE A 96 18.87 10.02 7.23
CA PHE A 96 19.64 11.03 7.98
C PHE A 96 20.78 10.44 8.81
N ALA A 97 20.70 9.17 9.19
CA ALA A 97 21.77 8.45 9.89
C ALA A 97 22.89 7.95 8.97
N GLY A 98 22.85 8.28 7.67
CA GLY A 98 23.90 7.93 6.70
C GLY A 98 23.59 6.71 5.84
N PHE A 99 22.41 6.10 5.98
CA PHE A 99 21.95 4.98 5.13
C PHE A 99 21.12 5.47 3.93
N GLY A 100 21.22 6.75 3.59
CA GLY A 100 20.46 7.38 2.52
C GLY A 100 20.93 6.93 1.13
N SER A 101 19.97 6.74 0.23
CA SER A 101 20.20 6.40 -1.17
C SER A 101 19.09 6.97 -2.06
N LEU A 102 19.29 6.97 -3.38
CA LEU A 102 18.26 7.45 -4.30
C LEU A 102 17.05 6.51 -4.26
N SER A 103 17.32 5.20 -4.27
CA SER A 103 16.28 4.17 -4.12
C SER A 103 15.53 4.26 -2.79
N GLY A 104 16.23 4.58 -1.70
CA GLY A 104 15.63 4.84 -0.39
C GLY A 104 14.72 6.07 -0.39
N THR A 105 15.15 7.15 -1.06
CA THR A 105 14.32 8.36 -1.21
C THR A 105 13.02 8.06 -1.97
N VAL A 106 13.09 7.28 -3.04
CA VAL A 106 11.90 6.85 -3.79
C VAL A 106 10.98 5.98 -2.92
N SER A 107 11.55 5.09 -2.10
CA SER A 107 10.79 4.24 -1.17
C SER A 107 10.04 5.09 -0.13
N ILE A 108 10.68 6.10 0.45
CA ILE A 108 10.04 7.05 1.37
C ILE A 108 8.87 7.75 0.68
N LEU A 109 9.05 8.24 -0.54
CA LEU A 109 7.98 8.91 -1.29
C LEU A 109 6.80 7.97 -1.58
N ALA A 110 7.08 6.71 -1.94
CA ALA A 110 6.06 5.69 -2.16
C ALA A 110 5.28 5.37 -0.88
N GLU A 111 5.96 5.21 0.25
CA GLU A 111 5.37 4.95 1.56
C GLU A 111 4.48 6.11 2.01
N LEU A 112 4.94 7.36 1.85
CA LEU A 112 4.16 8.57 2.14
C LEU A 112 2.92 8.67 1.23
N ALA A 113 3.05 8.33 -0.05
CA ALA A 113 1.93 8.32 -0.99
C ALA A 113 0.87 7.28 -0.58
N LEU A 114 1.28 6.05 -0.27
CA LEU A 114 0.37 5.00 0.22
C LEU A 114 -0.27 5.40 1.54
N ALA A 115 0.51 5.89 2.50
CA ALA A 115 0.01 6.36 3.79
C ALA A 115 -1.06 7.44 3.62
N SER A 116 -0.80 8.43 2.75
CA SER A 116 -1.73 9.52 2.44
C SER A 116 -3.03 9.02 1.81
N LEU A 117 -2.95 8.09 0.86
CA LEU A 117 -4.13 7.52 0.21
C LEU A 117 -4.97 6.67 1.17
N PHE A 118 -4.33 5.89 2.04
CA PHE A 118 -5.02 5.14 3.08
C PHE A 118 -5.62 6.06 4.15
N ALA A 119 -4.92 7.13 4.53
CA ALA A 119 -5.44 8.14 5.45
C ALA A 119 -6.67 8.86 4.87
N LEU A 120 -6.61 9.26 3.59
CA LEU A 120 -7.76 9.84 2.88
C LEU A 120 -8.95 8.87 2.86
N SER A 121 -8.69 7.59 2.60
CA SER A 121 -9.71 6.55 2.65
C SER A 121 -10.30 6.40 4.06
N TYR A 122 -9.47 6.42 5.10
CA TYR A 122 -9.91 6.32 6.50
C TYR A 122 -10.82 7.49 6.90
N LEU A 123 -10.37 8.72 6.65
CA LEU A 123 -11.09 9.93 7.01
C LEU A 123 -12.48 9.98 6.36
N ARG A 124 -12.55 9.69 5.05
CA ARG A 124 -13.81 9.69 4.30
C ARG A 124 -14.75 8.54 4.68
N LEU A 125 -14.23 7.35 4.97
CA LEU A 125 -15.08 6.24 5.45
C LEU A 125 -15.60 6.53 6.87
N SER A 126 -14.78 7.11 7.73
CA SER A 126 -15.14 7.43 9.11
C SER A 126 -16.13 8.59 9.19
N SER A 127 -16.06 9.56 8.27
CA SER A 127 -17.08 10.61 8.17
C SER A 127 -18.43 10.04 7.73
N VAL A 128 -18.45 9.15 6.73
CA VAL A 128 -19.68 8.48 6.27
C VAL A 128 -20.28 7.63 7.39
N ALA A 129 -19.47 6.81 8.07
CA ALA A 129 -19.96 5.95 9.15
C ALA A 129 -20.57 6.73 10.31
N ARG A 130 -20.00 7.89 10.67
CA ARG A 130 -20.55 8.78 11.71
C ARG A 130 -21.85 9.47 11.29
N ALA A 131 -22.05 9.74 10.01
CA ALA A 131 -23.27 10.37 9.51
C ALA A 131 -24.47 9.40 9.45
N THR A 132 -24.21 8.08 9.47
CA THR A 132 -25.24 7.03 9.42
C THR A 132 -25.55 6.38 10.77
N ALA A 133 -24.85 6.79 11.83
CA ALA A 133 -25.03 6.31 13.20
C ALA A 133 -25.92 7.27 13.99
#